data_AF-A0A2E5MVN7-F1
#
_entry.id   AF-A0A2E5MVN7-F1
#
_cell.length_a   1.000
_cell.length_b   1.000
_cell.length_c   1.000
_cell.angle_alpha   90.00
_cell.angle_beta   90.00
_cell.angle_gamma   90.00
#
_symmetry.space_group_name_H-M   'P 1'
#
loop_
_entity.id
_entity.type
_entity.pdbx_description
1 polymer ?
#
loop_
_entity_poly.entity_id
_entity_poly.type
_entity_poly.pdbx_seq_one_letter_code
_entity_poly.pdbx_strand_id
1 'polypeptide(L)'
;MLKWFKRRLYRINVMAEVKTMTLMFGEAGDLIDKHEGIQKSISVNFDDKVTEAECALFIACSLLRDSLQEEGVSADRSTEIINELDAFASLDADQQRIVKRSISDDSFDKDFFLGRCIWLLMWGQDMLLAERINTHQFGMLKEEIYGGLRGQSPQDLQVSKATRS
;
A
#
# COMPACT_ATOMS: atom_id res chain seq x y z
N MET A 1 -7.79 -31.00 -4.64
CA MET A 1 -9.03 -30.19 -4.48
C MET A 1 -8.89 -29.12 -3.40
N LEU A 2 -8.44 -29.46 -2.18
CA LEU A 2 -8.29 -28.49 -1.06
C LEU A 2 -7.26 -27.36 -1.32
N LYS A 3 -6.09 -27.67 -1.90
CA LYS A 3 -5.03 -26.67 -2.18
C LYS A 3 -5.49 -25.61 -3.20
N TRP A 4 -6.17 -26.04 -4.26
CA TRP A 4 -6.72 -25.14 -5.28
C TRP A 4 -7.78 -24.21 -4.71
N PHE A 5 -8.69 -24.73 -3.88
CA PHE A 5 -9.73 -23.92 -3.24
C PHE A 5 -9.13 -22.89 -2.27
N LYS A 6 -8.15 -23.29 -1.44
CA LYS A 6 -7.42 -22.38 -0.55
C LYS A 6 -6.69 -21.27 -1.33
N ARG A 7 -6.03 -21.63 -2.44
CA ARG A 7 -5.35 -20.65 -3.31
C ARG A 7 -6.33 -19.65 -3.92
N ARG A 8 -7.50 -20.13 -4.33
CA ARG A 8 -8.56 -19.27 -4.88
C ARG A 8 -9.09 -18.29 -3.83
N LEU A 9 -9.38 -18.75 -2.61
CA LEU A 9 -9.83 -17.88 -1.52
C LEU A 9 -8.77 -16.84 -1.14
N TYR A 10 -7.51 -17.28 -1.00
CA TYR A 10 -6.38 -16.40 -0.74
C TYR A 10 -6.29 -15.28 -1.78
N ARG A 11 -6.33 -15.63 -3.07
CA ARG A 11 -6.32 -14.66 -4.17
C ARG A 11 -7.48 -13.66 -4.06
N ILE A 12 -8.71 -14.15 -3.82
CA ILE A 12 -9.88 -13.28 -3.70
C ILE A 12 -9.70 -12.27 -2.56
N ASN A 13 -9.24 -12.74 -1.40
CA ASN A 13 -9.04 -11.90 -0.22
C ASN A 13 -7.93 -10.86 -0.45
N VAL A 14 -6.76 -11.29 -0.96
CA VAL A 14 -5.67 -10.36 -1.28
C VAL A 14 -6.11 -9.31 -2.30
N MET A 15 -6.82 -9.72 -3.35
CA MET A 15 -7.28 -8.76 -4.38
C MET A 15 -8.32 -7.78 -3.83
N ALA A 16 -9.24 -8.23 -2.97
CA ALA A 16 -10.18 -7.34 -2.31
C ALA A 16 -9.45 -6.29 -1.45
N GLU A 17 -8.40 -6.72 -0.75
CA GLU A 17 -7.58 -5.82 0.06
C GLU A 17 -6.76 -4.86 -0.77
N VAL A 18 -6.05 -5.34 -1.80
CA VAL A 18 -5.31 -4.50 -2.74
C VAL A 18 -6.26 -3.47 -3.35
N LYS A 19 -7.42 -3.87 -3.86
CA LYS A 19 -8.41 -2.93 -4.42
C LYS A 19 -8.89 -1.91 -3.40
N THR A 20 -9.03 -2.29 -2.13
CA THR A 20 -9.40 -1.35 -1.06
C THR A 20 -8.25 -0.39 -0.75
N MET A 21 -7.02 -0.88 -0.66
CA MET A 21 -5.81 -0.07 -0.49
C MET A 21 -5.58 0.86 -1.68
N THR A 22 -6.00 0.44 -2.87
CA THR A 22 -5.75 1.17 -4.10
C THR A 22 -7.01 1.74 -4.72
N LEU A 23 -8.08 1.91 -3.93
CA LEU A 23 -9.38 2.39 -4.42
C LEU A 23 -9.25 3.83 -4.97
N MET A 24 -8.27 4.58 -4.47
CA MET A 24 -7.90 5.92 -4.93
C MET A 24 -6.95 5.91 -6.14
N PHE A 25 -6.61 4.77 -6.74
CA PHE A 25 -5.77 4.73 -7.95
C PHE A 25 -6.57 4.82 -9.26
N GLY A 26 -7.89 5.07 -9.21
CA GLY A 26 -8.74 5.29 -10.39
C GLY A 26 -9.08 4.01 -11.16
N GLU A 27 -9.10 4.07 -12.50
CA GLU A 27 -9.42 2.97 -13.45
C GLU A 27 -8.56 1.70 -13.29
N ALA A 28 -7.55 1.74 -12.41
CA ALA A 28 -6.67 0.63 -12.08
C ALA A 28 -7.37 -0.58 -11.45
N GLY A 29 -8.57 -0.44 -10.84
CA GLY A 29 -9.25 -1.55 -10.17
C GLY A 29 -9.51 -2.80 -11.04
N ASP A 30 -9.86 -2.60 -12.31
CA ASP A 30 -10.08 -3.68 -13.29
C ASP A 30 -8.77 -4.10 -13.99
N LEU A 31 -7.79 -3.21 -14.07
CA LEU A 31 -6.46 -3.49 -14.60
C LEU A 31 -5.62 -4.32 -13.62
N ILE A 32 -5.81 -4.13 -12.31
CA ILE A 32 -5.18 -4.90 -11.23
C ILE A 32 -5.55 -6.39 -11.33
N ASP A 33 -6.79 -6.71 -11.70
CA ASP A 33 -7.23 -8.10 -11.91
C ASP A 33 -6.50 -8.81 -13.06
N LYS A 34 -6.03 -8.03 -14.04
CA LYS A 34 -5.36 -8.52 -15.25
C LYS A 34 -3.84 -8.35 -15.21
N HIS A 35 -3.30 -7.64 -14.23
CA HIS A 35 -1.87 -7.35 -14.13
C HIS A 35 -1.08 -8.63 -13.81
N GLU A 36 -0.32 -9.15 -14.78
CA GLU A 36 0.41 -10.41 -14.67
C GLU A 36 1.38 -10.42 -13.48
N GLY A 37 2.04 -9.29 -13.21
CA GLY A 37 2.94 -9.14 -12.07
C GLY A 37 2.23 -9.31 -10.72
N ILE A 38 1.00 -8.80 -10.58
CA ILE A 38 0.20 -8.93 -9.36
C ILE A 38 -0.24 -10.38 -9.20
N GLN A 39 -0.75 -11.00 -10.26
CA GLN A 39 -1.20 -12.39 -10.24
C GLN A 39 -0.05 -13.36 -9.91
N LYS A 40 1.15 -13.09 -10.44
CA LYS A 40 2.37 -13.82 -10.10
C LYS A 40 2.77 -13.60 -8.64
N SER A 41 2.77 -12.36 -8.15
CA SER A 41 3.11 -12.03 -6.76
C SER A 41 2.19 -12.75 -5.77
N ILE A 42 0.87 -12.75 -5.99
CA ILE A 42 -0.10 -13.48 -5.17
C ILE A 42 0.19 -14.97 -5.17
N SER A 43 0.55 -15.52 -6.33
CA SER A 43 0.83 -16.94 -6.47
C SER A 43 2.08 -17.37 -5.68
N VAL A 44 3.14 -16.57 -5.73
CA VAL A 44 4.39 -16.80 -4.99
C VAL A 44 4.16 -16.69 -3.49
N ASN A 45 3.53 -15.59 -3.03
CA ASN A 45 3.24 -15.36 -1.61
C ASN A 45 2.35 -16.46 -1.01
N PHE A 46 1.39 -16.99 -1.78
CA PHE A 46 0.60 -18.15 -1.36
C PHE A 46 1.47 -19.40 -1.13
N ASP A 47 2.40 -19.70 -2.04
CA ASP A 47 3.27 -20.88 -1.91
C ASP A 47 4.24 -20.72 -0.73
N ASP A 48 4.65 -19.48 -0.43
CA ASP A 48 5.50 -19.10 0.71
C ASP A 48 4.74 -18.97 2.06
N LYS A 49 3.42 -19.15 2.05
CA LYS A 49 2.52 -19.04 3.21
C LYS A 49 2.51 -17.65 3.87
N VAL A 50 2.72 -16.61 3.08
CA VAL A 50 2.56 -15.22 3.50
C VAL A 50 1.09 -14.92 3.76
N THR A 51 0.76 -14.15 4.80
CA THR A 51 -0.64 -13.83 5.13
C THR A 51 -1.27 -12.96 4.03
N GLU A 52 -2.60 -12.96 3.92
CA GLU A 52 -3.29 -12.14 2.92
C GLU A 52 -2.95 -10.65 3.07
N ALA A 53 -2.94 -10.17 4.32
CA ALA A 53 -2.67 -8.78 4.67
C ALA A 53 -1.26 -8.33 4.27
N GLU A 54 -0.27 -9.16 4.57
CA GLU A 54 1.12 -8.89 4.21
C GLU A 54 1.32 -8.91 2.69
N CYS A 55 0.70 -9.85 1.97
CA CYS A 55 0.77 -9.89 0.52
C CYS A 55 0.11 -8.66 -0.12
N ALA A 56 -1.06 -8.25 0.38
CA ALA A 56 -1.75 -7.05 -0.08
C ALA A 56 -0.90 -5.80 0.14
N LEU A 57 -0.25 -5.69 1.29
CA LEU A 57 0.68 -4.60 1.62
C LEU A 57 1.82 -4.49 0.60
N PHE A 58 2.49 -5.61 0.30
CA PHE A 58 3.59 -5.60 -0.67
C PHE A 58 3.14 -5.21 -2.07
N ILE A 59 1.96 -5.68 -2.50
CA ILE A 59 1.41 -5.31 -3.80
C ILE A 59 1.08 -3.82 -3.83
N ALA A 60 0.48 -3.27 -2.77
CA ALA A 60 0.16 -1.85 -2.69
C ALA A 60 1.42 -0.97 -2.68
N CYS A 61 2.49 -1.37 -2.00
CA CYS A 61 3.78 -0.68 -2.06
C CYS A 61 4.34 -0.67 -3.49
N SER A 62 4.25 -1.79 -4.21
CA SER A 62 4.67 -1.85 -5.61
C SER A 62 3.87 -0.91 -6.50
N LEU A 63 2.54 -0.88 -6.34
CA LEU A 63 1.67 -0.01 -7.13
C LEU A 63 1.92 1.48 -6.86
N LEU A 64 2.19 1.84 -5.60
CA LEU A 64 2.57 3.20 -5.25
C LEU A 64 3.89 3.62 -5.92
N ARG A 65 4.88 2.72 -5.93
CA ARG A 65 6.18 2.94 -6.55
C ARG A 65 6.04 3.19 -8.05
N ASP A 66 5.24 2.38 -8.73
CA ASP A 66 4.95 2.56 -10.16
C ASP A 66 4.28 3.92 -10.39
N SER A 67 3.32 4.30 -9.53
CA SER A 67 2.65 5.61 -9.61
C SER A 67 3.60 6.79 -9.39
N LEU A 68 4.55 6.69 -8.45
CA LEU A 68 5.58 7.71 -8.24
C LEU A 68 6.45 7.93 -9.48
N GLN A 69 6.81 6.84 -10.16
CA GLN A 69 7.61 6.89 -11.37
C GLN A 69 6.83 7.46 -12.56
N GLU A 70 5.57 7.06 -12.72
CA GLU A 70 4.70 7.51 -13.81
C GLU A 70 4.31 8.98 -13.69
N GLU A 71 3.98 9.46 -12.48
CA GLU A 71 3.55 10.85 -12.27
C GLU A 71 4.70 11.86 -12.35
N GLY A 72 5.96 11.42 -12.27
CA GLY A 72 7.12 12.30 -12.42
C GLY A 72 7.17 13.41 -11.38
N VAL A 73 6.86 13.09 -10.12
CA VAL A 73 6.80 14.04 -9.00
C VAL A 73 8.15 14.76 -8.83
N SER A 74 8.14 16.09 -8.90
CA SER A 74 9.36 16.89 -8.73
C SER A 74 9.88 16.84 -7.29
N ALA A 75 11.16 17.11 -7.07
CA ALA A 75 11.76 17.13 -5.74
C ALA A 75 11.08 18.12 -4.78
N ASP A 76 10.69 19.29 -5.29
CA ASP A 76 9.94 20.30 -4.53
C ASP A 76 8.57 19.75 -4.12
N ARG A 77 7.86 19.14 -5.07
CA ARG A 77 6.54 18.55 -4.81
C ARG A 77 6.63 17.38 -3.84
N SER A 78 7.64 16.53 -3.94
CA SER A 78 7.89 15.47 -2.98
C SER A 78 8.09 16.01 -1.57
N THR A 79 8.79 17.13 -1.43
CA THR A 79 9.01 17.79 -0.13
C THR A 79 7.70 18.30 0.46
N GLU A 80 6.83 18.92 -0.36
CA GLU A 80 5.49 19.34 0.06
C GLU A 80 4.65 18.15 0.54
N ILE A 81 4.63 17.05 -0.21
CA ILE A 81 3.90 15.84 0.16
C ILE A 81 4.42 15.28 1.49
N ILE A 82 5.74 15.19 1.68
CA ILE A 82 6.32 14.72 2.94
C ILE A 82 5.87 15.58 4.13
N ASN A 83 5.91 16.91 3.99
CA ASN A 83 5.48 17.82 5.05
C ASN A 83 3.99 17.64 5.38
N GLU A 84 3.15 17.42 4.37
CA GLU A 84 1.72 17.15 4.53
C GLU A 84 1.45 15.81 5.20
N LEU A 85 2.21 14.77 4.86
CA LEU A 85 2.13 13.46 5.52
C LEU A 85 2.54 13.55 6.99
N ASP A 86 3.59 14.31 7.31
CA ASP A 86 4.04 14.53 8.67
C ASP A 86 3.02 15.37 9.48
N ALA A 87 2.42 16.38 8.86
CA ALA A 87 1.32 17.13 9.46
C ALA A 87 0.12 16.22 9.74
N PHE A 88 -0.27 15.37 8.78
CA PHE A 88 -1.34 14.38 8.95
C PHE A 88 -1.03 13.41 10.10
N ALA A 89 0.20 12.90 10.20
CA ALA A 89 0.60 11.97 11.25
C ALA A 89 0.56 12.59 12.66
N SER A 90 0.63 13.93 12.76
CA SER A 90 0.53 14.67 14.02
C SER A 90 -0.92 14.96 14.48
N LEU A 91 -1.90 14.72 13.60
CA LEU A 91 -3.32 14.91 13.92
C LEU A 91 -3.80 13.89 14.96
N ASP A 92 -4.82 14.27 15.71
CA ASP A 92 -5.51 13.32 16.58
C ASP A 92 -6.35 12.30 15.79
N ALA A 93 -6.82 11.25 16.46
CA ALA A 93 -7.55 10.16 15.81
C ALA A 93 -8.87 10.61 15.16
N ASP A 94 -9.55 11.63 15.70
CA ASP A 94 -10.82 12.10 15.15
C ASP A 94 -10.58 12.97 13.91
N GLN A 95 -9.55 13.80 13.93
CA GLN A 95 -9.07 14.54 12.77
C GLN A 95 -8.62 13.60 11.64
N GLN A 96 -7.85 12.55 11.95
CA GLN A 96 -7.45 11.56 10.96
C GLN A 96 -8.67 10.83 10.35
N ARG A 97 -9.70 10.53 11.15
CA ARG A 97 -10.95 9.95 10.64
C ARG A 97 -11.71 10.90 9.72
N ILE A 98 -11.68 12.20 9.97
CA ILE A 98 -12.30 13.21 9.09
C ILE A 98 -11.60 13.20 7.73
N VAL A 99 -10.26 13.23 7.72
CA VAL A 99 -9.46 13.14 6.49
C VAL A 99 -9.73 11.83 5.75
N LYS A 100 -9.84 10.71 6.46
CA LYS A 100 -10.21 9.41 5.86
C LYS A 100 -11.55 9.44 5.17
N ARG A 101 -12.55 10.08 5.79
CA ARG A 101 -13.89 10.22 5.21
C ARG A 101 -13.85 11.10 3.99
N SER A 102 -13.15 12.23 4.03
CA SER A 102 -13.07 13.13 2.89
C SER A 102 -12.36 12.50 1.68
N ILE A 103 -11.38 11.63 1.91
CA ILE A 103 -10.77 10.83 0.83
C ILE A 103 -11.78 9.81 0.28
N SER A 104 -12.51 9.10 1.16
CA SER A 104 -13.49 8.09 0.75
C SER A 104 -14.69 8.63 -0.04
N ASP A 105 -15.11 9.86 0.25
CA ASP A 105 -16.30 10.49 -0.35
C ASP A 105 -15.97 11.48 -1.48
N ASP A 106 -14.72 11.49 -1.93
CA ASP A 106 -14.21 12.35 -3.01
C ASP A 106 -14.31 13.86 -2.71
N SER A 107 -14.43 14.25 -1.43
CA SER A 107 -14.41 15.65 -0.97
C SER A 107 -13.02 16.14 -0.54
N PHE A 108 -11.98 15.32 -0.70
CA PHE A 108 -10.61 15.67 -0.35
C PHE A 108 -10.04 16.73 -1.29
N ASP A 109 -10.03 17.97 -0.83
CA ASP A 109 -9.65 19.17 -1.59
C ASP A 109 -8.12 19.37 -1.74
N LYS A 110 -7.36 18.27 -1.80
CA LYS A 110 -5.92 18.31 -2.06
C LYS A 110 -5.57 17.37 -3.20
N ASP A 111 -4.31 17.47 -3.61
CA ASP A 111 -3.69 16.62 -4.62
C ASP A 111 -4.00 15.13 -4.44
N PHE A 112 -4.27 14.48 -5.57
CA PHE A 112 -4.72 13.09 -5.63
C PHE A 112 -3.63 12.11 -5.16
N PHE A 113 -2.38 12.39 -5.50
CA PHE A 113 -1.25 11.56 -5.07
C PHE A 113 -1.03 11.63 -3.56
N LEU A 114 -1.10 12.83 -2.97
CA LEU A 114 -1.13 13.00 -1.50
C LEU A 114 -2.27 12.19 -0.87
N GLY A 115 -3.47 12.25 -1.45
CA GLY A 115 -4.63 11.48 -0.99
C GLY A 115 -4.36 9.97 -0.96
N ARG A 116 -3.73 9.43 -2.01
CA ARG A 116 -3.31 8.00 -2.07
C ARG A 116 -2.29 7.65 -1.00
N CYS A 117 -1.30 8.50 -0.75
CA CYS A 117 -0.30 8.27 0.30
C CYS A 117 -0.95 8.24 1.69
N ILE A 118 -1.81 9.22 2.00
CA ILE A 118 -2.55 9.27 3.28
C ILE A 118 -3.45 8.04 3.42
N TRP A 119 -4.16 7.67 2.36
CA TRP A 119 -5.02 6.50 2.33
C TRP A 119 -4.28 5.20 2.68
N LEU A 120 -3.13 4.97 2.04
CA LEU A 120 -2.29 3.81 2.30
C LEU A 120 -1.79 3.77 3.75
N LEU A 121 -1.33 4.90 4.29
CA LEU A 121 -0.87 4.99 5.68
C LEU A 121 -1.99 4.66 6.67
N MET A 122 -3.19 5.23 6.48
CA MET A 122 -4.33 4.96 7.35
C MET A 122 -4.75 3.48 7.30
N TRP A 123 -4.75 2.90 6.10
CA TRP A 123 -5.10 1.50 5.94
C TRP A 123 -4.06 0.58 6.59
N GLY A 124 -2.77 0.88 6.43
CA GLY A 124 -1.69 0.19 7.13
C GLY A 124 -1.81 0.31 8.66
N GLN A 125 -2.22 1.47 9.16
CA GLN A 125 -2.47 1.69 10.58
C GLN A 125 -3.67 0.87 11.09
N ASP A 126 -4.77 0.82 10.34
CA ASP A 126 -5.93 -0.02 10.67
C ASP A 126 -5.55 -1.51 10.73
N MET A 127 -4.70 -1.97 9.80
CA MET A 127 -4.18 -3.34 9.82
C MET A 127 -3.29 -3.64 11.02
N LEU A 128 -2.42 -2.68 11.39
CA LEU A 128 -1.55 -2.81 12.55
C LEU A 128 -2.38 -2.89 13.83
N LEU A 129 -3.41 -2.04 13.96
CA LEU A 129 -4.33 -2.03 15.10
C LEU A 129 -5.18 -3.30 15.18
N ALA A 130 -5.53 -3.89 14.03
CA ALA A 130 -6.22 -5.17 13.94
C ALA A 130 -5.28 -6.40 14.03
N GLU A 131 -3.99 -6.19 14.33
CA GLU A 131 -2.96 -7.23 14.44
C GLU A 131 -2.79 -8.10 13.19
N ARG A 132 -3.18 -7.58 12.02
CA ARG A 132 -3.08 -8.27 10.73
C ARG A 132 -1.70 -8.14 10.10
N ILE A 133 -1.01 -7.07 10.45
CA ILE A 133 0.42 -6.84 10.18
C ILE A 133 1.11 -6.45 11.49
N ASN A 134 2.43 -6.59 11.52
CA ASN A 134 3.27 -6.16 12.64
C ASN A 134 3.90 -4.78 12.39
N THR A 135 4.53 -4.23 13.43
CA THR A 135 5.19 -2.92 13.38
C THR A 135 6.28 -2.83 12.30
N HIS A 136 7.00 -3.93 12.04
CA HIS A 136 8.04 -3.96 11.00
C HIS A 136 7.43 -3.81 9.60
N GLN A 137 6.36 -4.57 9.31
CA GLN A 137 5.63 -4.47 8.04
C GLN A 137 5.02 -3.09 7.84
N PHE A 138 4.42 -2.50 8.88
CA PHE A 138 3.95 -1.11 8.81
C PHE A 138 5.09 -0.12 8.58
N GLY A 139 6.26 -0.35 9.19
CA GLY A 139 7.48 0.41 8.94
C GLY A 139 7.92 0.34 7.47
N MET A 140 7.85 -0.82 6.84
CA MET A 140 8.18 -1.00 5.42
C MET A 140 7.25 -0.19 4.51
N LEU A 141 5.93 -0.16 4.80
CA LEU A 141 5.00 0.70 4.05
C LEU A 141 5.39 2.17 4.15
N LYS A 142 5.70 2.66 5.36
CA LYS A 142 6.19 4.02 5.54
C LYS A 142 7.47 4.26 4.75
N GLU A 143 8.42 3.34 4.81
CA GLU A 143 9.68 3.48 4.09
C GLU A 143 9.49 3.52 2.57
N GLU A 144 8.58 2.73 2.01
CA GLU A 144 8.28 2.77 0.57
C GLU A 144 7.67 4.10 0.14
N ILE A 145 6.74 4.65 0.93
CA ILE A 145 6.13 5.96 0.65
C ILE A 145 7.19 7.08 0.76
N TYR A 146 7.84 7.20 1.92
CA TYR A 146 8.75 8.31 2.20
C TYR A 146 10.07 8.17 1.45
N GLY A 147 10.59 6.96 1.28
CA GLY A 147 11.79 6.66 0.53
C GLY A 147 11.59 6.93 -0.96
N GLY A 148 10.45 6.50 -1.53
CA GLY A 148 10.08 6.80 -2.90
C GLY A 148 10.01 8.31 -3.17
N LEU A 149 9.36 9.08 -2.28
CA LEU A 149 9.31 10.54 -2.36
C LEU A 149 10.69 11.20 -2.25
N ARG A 150 11.63 10.60 -1.50
CA ARG A 150 13.02 11.06 -1.39
C ARG A 150 13.91 10.62 -2.56
N GLY A 151 13.36 9.93 -3.56
CA GLY A 151 14.11 9.39 -4.69
C GLY A 151 15.04 8.24 -4.30
N GLN A 152 14.79 7.57 -3.18
CA GLN A 152 15.55 6.38 -2.80
C GLN A 152 15.18 5.23 -3.71
N SER A 153 16.19 4.47 -4.14
CA SER A 153 15.94 3.22 -4.87
C SER A 153 15.11 2.32 -3.98
N PRO A 154 14.04 1.72 -4.51
CA PRO A 154 13.19 0.90 -3.70
C PRO A 154 13.95 -0.27 -3.11
N GLN A 155 13.60 -0.69 -1.89
CA GLN A 155 14.10 -1.95 -1.40
C GLN A 155 13.38 -3.06 -2.19
N ASP A 156 14.12 -4.08 -2.62
CA ASP A 156 13.50 -5.29 -3.16
C ASP A 156 12.70 -5.94 -2.02
N LEU A 157 11.40 -5.65 -1.98
CA LEU A 157 10.45 -6.18 -1.00
C LEU A 157 10.29 -7.71 -1.11
N GLN A 158 10.88 -8.34 -2.14
CA GLN A 158 11.00 -9.79 -2.21
C GLN A 158 12.16 -10.28 -1.34
N VAL A 159 11.81 -10.65 -0.10
CA VAL A 159 12.49 -11.67 0.72
C VAL A 159 13.98 -11.40 0.97
N SER A 160 14.30 -10.44 1.83
CA SER A 160 15.55 -10.49 2.60
C SER A 160 15.44 -11.52 3.75
N LYS A 161 15.24 -12.81 3.40
CA LYS A 161 15.59 -13.95 4.28
C LYS A 161 17.03 -14.42 4.06
N ALA A 162 17.90 -13.53 3.60
CA ALA A 162 19.34 -13.63 3.83
C ALA A 162 19.66 -12.49 4.79
N THR A 163 19.57 -12.64 6.11
CA THR A 163 20.69 -13.13 6.91
C THR A 163 20.17 -13.32 8.35
N ARG A 164 19.73 -14.53 8.69
CA ARG A 164 19.76 -15.01 10.07
C ARG A 164 20.40 -16.39 10.04
N SER A 165 21.73 -16.35 9.88
CA SER A 165 22.65 -17.44 10.25
C SER A 165 22.56 -17.72 11.73
#